data_AF-A0A5R9Q6G1-F1
#
_entry.id   AF-A0A5R9Q6G1-F1
#
_cell.length_a   1.000
_cell.length_b   1.000
_cell.length_c   1.000
_cell.angle_alpha   90.00
_cell.angle_beta   90.00
_cell.angle_gamma   90.00
#
_symmetry.space_group_name_H-M   'P 1'
#
loop_
_entity.id
_entity.type
_entity.pdbx_description
1 polymer ?
#
loop_
_entity_poly.entity_id
_entity_poly.type
_entity_poly.pdbx_seq_one_letter_code
_entity_poly.pdbx_strand_id
1 'polypeptide(L)'
;MMNTLTTLGVTLLLATSTFVATNANATEFTAADNSIGTQLCMAVAKDDKLALSQTMKDVRIKKHSLVNKLTCNDLSVAKFAATYDLENSAKFLNLDLNTVTTIRDLAAKRDQKVLVVAGSR
;
A
#
# COMPACT_ATOMS: atom_id res chain seq x y z
N MET A 1 -33.84 29.87 57.25
CA MET A 1 -34.69 29.75 56.04
C MET A 1 -33.80 29.49 54.85
N MET A 2 -34.28 28.60 53.96
CA MET A 2 -33.78 28.22 52.63
C MET A 2 -32.74 27.10 52.53
N ASN A 3 -33.18 26.04 51.83
CA ASN A 3 -32.57 24.75 51.54
C ASN A 3 -31.40 24.85 50.56
N THR A 4 -30.36 24.04 50.77
CA THR A 4 -29.42 23.64 49.72
C THR A 4 -29.94 22.36 49.06
N LEU A 5 -30.42 22.49 47.82
CA LEU A 5 -30.88 21.39 46.99
C LEU A 5 -29.71 20.46 46.64
N THR A 6 -29.78 19.23 47.16
CA THR A 6 -29.04 18.07 46.67
C THR A 6 -29.62 17.65 45.32
N THR A 7 -28.98 18.04 44.21
CA THR A 7 -29.36 17.54 42.89
C THR A 7 -28.42 16.42 42.48
N LEU A 8 -28.95 15.20 42.58
CA LEU A 8 -28.41 13.94 42.08
C LEU A 8 -28.12 14.04 40.58
N GLY A 9 -27.00 13.42 40.19
CA GLY A 9 -26.44 13.53 38.86
C GLY A 9 -27.19 12.79 37.75
N VAL A 10 -26.76 13.10 36.53
CA VAL A 10 -26.80 12.21 35.37
C VAL A 10 -25.53 12.49 34.58
N THR A 11 -24.46 11.73 34.85
CA THR A 11 -23.28 11.70 33.97
C THR A 11 -23.66 10.88 32.74
N LEU A 12 -24.00 11.57 31.65
CA LEU A 12 -24.26 10.95 30.36
C LEU A 12 -22.94 10.41 29.79
N LEU A 13 -22.64 9.14 30.06
CA LEU A 13 -21.53 8.42 29.44
C LEU A 13 -21.87 8.19 27.97
N LEU A 14 -21.44 9.10 27.10
CA LEU A 14 -21.37 8.90 25.66
C LEU A 14 -20.38 7.75 25.40
N ALA A 15 -20.91 6.55 25.22
CA ALA A 15 -20.13 5.41 24.74
C ALA A 15 -19.68 5.70 23.30
N THR A 16 -18.50 6.27 23.14
CA THR A 16 -17.83 6.36 21.84
C THR A 16 -17.36 4.95 21.50
N SER A 17 -18.14 4.23 20.68
CA SER A 17 -17.68 2.99 20.08
C SER A 17 -16.47 3.28 19.21
N THR A 18 -15.28 3.00 19.74
CA THR A 18 -14.04 3.03 18.97
C THR A 18 -14.10 1.85 18.01
N PHE A 19 -14.29 2.15 16.73
CA PHE A 19 -14.07 1.16 15.68
C PHE A 19 -12.58 0.83 15.69
N VAL A 20 -12.21 -0.27 16.35
CA VAL A 20 -10.87 -0.84 16.20
C VAL A 20 -10.84 -1.44 14.80
N ALA A 21 -10.35 -0.66 13.84
CA ALA A 21 -9.98 -1.19 12.54
C ALA A 21 -8.88 -2.23 12.79
N THR A 22 -9.23 -3.51 12.65
CA THR A 22 -8.24 -4.58 12.60
C THR A 22 -7.44 -4.37 11.32
N ASN A 23 -6.25 -3.80 11.44
CA ASN A 23 -5.33 -3.67 10.32
C ASN A 23 -5.04 -5.10 9.84
N ALA A 24 -5.57 -5.48 8.68
CA ALA A 24 -5.09 -6.65 7.96
C ALA A 24 -3.56 -6.51 7.82
N ASN A 25 -2.82 -7.60 8.00
CA ASN A 25 -1.36 -7.62 7.95
C ASN A 25 -0.84 -7.17 6.57
N ALA A 26 -0.78 -5.86 6.34
CA ALA A 26 -0.25 -5.27 5.13
C ALA A 26 1.29 -5.41 5.14
N THR A 27 1.85 -5.88 4.03
CA THR A 27 3.30 -5.91 3.83
C THR A 27 3.83 -4.48 3.86
N GLU A 28 4.78 -4.19 4.75
CA GLU A 28 5.52 -2.93 4.72
C GLU A 28 6.63 -3.03 3.67
N PHE A 29 6.83 -1.97 2.88
CA PHE A 29 7.86 -1.94 1.86
C PHE A 29 8.95 -0.94 2.23
N THR A 30 10.21 -1.31 2.01
CA THR A 30 11.35 -0.41 2.20
C THR A 30 12.25 -0.42 0.97
N ALA A 31 12.82 0.73 0.63
CA ALA A 31 13.68 0.87 -0.54
C ALA A 31 15.05 0.21 -0.29
N ALA A 32 15.53 -0.58 -1.25
CA ALA A 32 16.88 -1.15 -1.22
C ALA A 32 17.97 -0.09 -1.51
N ASP A 33 17.65 0.87 -2.37
CA ASP A 33 18.53 1.96 -2.80
C ASP A 33 17.74 3.17 -3.31
N ASN A 34 18.46 4.20 -3.77
CA ASN A 34 17.87 5.46 -4.27
C ASN A 34 17.79 5.50 -5.82
N SER A 35 17.92 4.38 -6.52
CA SER A 35 17.85 4.35 -7.98
C SER A 35 16.45 4.74 -8.49
N ILE A 36 16.36 5.22 -9.73
CA ILE A 36 15.07 5.56 -10.36
C ILE A 36 14.16 4.32 -10.41
N GLY A 37 14.71 3.16 -10.72
CA GLY A 37 13.97 1.89 -10.71
C GLY A 37 13.36 1.62 -9.33
N THR A 38 14.15 1.72 -8.27
CA THR A 38 13.65 1.50 -6.90
C THR A 38 12.60 2.52 -6.50
N GLN A 39 12.79 3.80 -6.83
CA GLN A 39 11.78 4.83 -6.58
C GLN A 39 10.43 4.53 -7.26
N LEU A 40 10.47 4.06 -8.52
CA LEU A 40 9.27 3.66 -9.24
C LEU A 40 8.63 2.41 -8.63
N CYS A 41 9.41 1.40 -8.26
CA CYS A 41 8.91 0.21 -7.59
C CYS A 41 8.27 0.52 -6.23
N MET A 42 8.86 1.42 -5.46
CA MET A 42 8.28 1.92 -4.21
C MET A 42 6.98 2.70 -4.45
N ALA A 43 6.91 3.48 -5.51
CA ALA A 43 5.67 4.18 -5.88
C ALA A 43 4.56 3.22 -6.32
N VAL A 44 4.91 2.10 -6.98
CA VAL A 44 3.98 1.00 -7.25
C VAL A 44 3.55 0.32 -5.94
N ALA A 45 4.49 0.01 -5.05
CA ALA A 45 4.26 -0.66 -3.77
C ALA A 45 3.40 0.15 -2.79
N LYS A 46 3.43 1.48 -2.88
CA LYS A 46 2.58 2.38 -2.11
C LYS A 46 1.09 2.23 -2.45
N ASP A 47 0.78 1.66 -3.62
CA ASP A 47 -0.59 1.47 -4.13
C ASP A 47 -1.44 2.75 -4.13
N ASP A 48 -0.81 3.90 -4.43
CA ASP A 48 -1.49 5.19 -4.52
C ASP A 48 -1.34 5.78 -5.91
N LYS A 49 -2.47 5.96 -6.60
CA LYS A 49 -2.53 6.45 -7.98
C LYS A 49 -1.87 7.81 -8.16
N LEU A 50 -2.05 8.73 -7.20
CA LEU A 50 -1.54 10.09 -7.32
C LEU A 50 -0.03 10.11 -7.13
N ALA A 51 0.46 9.41 -6.11
CA ALA A 51 1.88 9.26 -5.84
C ALA A 51 2.60 8.59 -7.00
N LEU A 52 2.06 7.48 -7.55
CA LEU A 52 2.64 6.81 -8.70
C LEU A 52 2.69 7.72 -9.94
N SER A 53 1.61 8.46 -10.21
CA SER A 53 1.56 9.45 -11.29
C SER A 53 2.58 10.58 -11.12
N GLN A 54 2.74 11.09 -9.89
CA GLN A 54 3.72 12.13 -9.56
C GLN A 54 5.15 11.62 -9.73
N THR A 55 5.50 10.49 -9.10
CA THR A 55 6.85 9.91 -9.22
C THR A 55 7.22 9.66 -10.67
N MET A 56 6.31 9.10 -11.48
CA MET A 56 6.54 8.91 -12.91
C MET A 56 6.84 10.22 -13.66
N LYS A 57 6.16 11.32 -13.32
CA LYS A 57 6.41 12.63 -13.93
C LYS A 57 7.78 13.17 -13.50
N ASP A 58 8.11 13.06 -12.22
CA ASP A 58 9.35 13.58 -11.65
C ASP A 58 10.57 12.92 -12.28
N VAL A 59 10.52 11.59 -12.49
CA VAL A 59 11.59 10.84 -13.17
C VAL A 59 11.40 10.77 -14.69
N ARG A 60 10.39 11.45 -15.24
CA ARG A 60 10.08 11.55 -16.69
C ARG A 60 9.87 10.21 -17.39
N ILE A 61 9.30 9.23 -16.70
CA ILE A 61 9.02 7.90 -17.24
C ILE A 61 7.57 7.79 -17.70
N LYS A 62 7.38 7.31 -18.92
CA LYS A 62 6.05 7.01 -19.48
C LYS A 62 5.54 5.67 -18.96
N LYS A 63 4.22 5.56 -18.84
CA LYS A 63 3.50 4.34 -18.43
C LYS A 63 3.97 3.08 -19.16
N HIS A 64 4.08 3.16 -20.49
CA HIS A 64 4.53 2.03 -21.31
C HIS A 64 5.95 1.55 -20.96
N SER A 65 6.88 2.48 -20.72
CA SER A 65 8.24 2.12 -20.30
C SER A 65 8.26 1.49 -18.92
N LEU A 66 7.48 2.02 -17.98
CA LEU A 66 7.34 1.43 -16.64
C LEU A 66 6.81 -0.01 -16.74
N VAL A 67 5.69 -0.21 -17.44
CA VAL A 67 5.04 -1.54 -17.51
C VAL A 67 5.93 -2.59 -18.20
N ASN A 68 6.68 -2.20 -19.24
CA ASN A 68 7.40 -3.17 -20.07
C ASN A 68 8.89 -3.33 -19.75
N LYS A 69 9.48 -2.41 -19.00
CA LYS A 69 10.93 -2.41 -18.75
C LYS A 69 11.29 -2.47 -17.27
N LEU A 70 10.43 -1.98 -16.38
CA LEU A 70 10.73 -2.00 -14.95
C LEU A 70 10.50 -3.41 -14.41
N THR A 71 11.45 -3.88 -13.61
CA THR A 71 11.24 -5.03 -12.71
C THR A 71 11.45 -4.62 -11.27
N CYS A 72 10.65 -5.17 -10.36
CA CYS A 72 10.73 -4.96 -8.92
C CYS A 72 11.02 -6.32 -8.26
N ASN A 73 12.17 -6.46 -7.61
CA ASN A 73 12.68 -7.74 -7.08
C ASN A 73 12.60 -8.87 -8.13
N ASP A 74 13.12 -8.59 -9.33
CA ASP A 74 13.13 -9.51 -10.48
C ASP A 74 11.74 -9.92 -11.02
N LEU A 75 10.67 -9.32 -10.52
CA LEU A 75 9.31 -9.49 -11.04
C LEU A 75 8.96 -8.35 -11.99
N SER A 76 8.24 -8.64 -13.09
CA SER A 76 7.59 -7.58 -13.85
C SER A 76 6.61 -6.81 -12.96
N VAL A 77 6.34 -5.55 -13.29
CA VAL A 77 5.42 -4.71 -12.49
C VAL A 77 4.04 -5.38 -12.31
N ALA A 78 3.52 -6.07 -13.34
CA ALA A 78 2.27 -6.81 -13.24
C ALA A 78 2.37 -7.99 -12.24
N LYS A 79 3.47 -8.74 -12.26
CA LYS A 79 3.71 -9.83 -11.29
C LYS A 79 3.88 -9.32 -9.88
N PHE A 80 4.62 -8.23 -9.71
CA PHE A 80 4.81 -7.59 -8.42
C PHE A 80 3.47 -7.10 -7.85
N ALA A 81 2.69 -6.36 -8.65
CA ALA A 81 1.36 -5.89 -8.24
C ALA A 81 0.39 -7.02 -7.91
N ALA A 82 0.35 -8.09 -8.70
CA ALA A 82 -0.50 -9.26 -8.44
C ALA A 82 -0.04 -10.08 -7.21
N THR A 83 1.25 -10.05 -6.86
CA THR A 83 1.80 -10.79 -5.71
C THR A 83 1.41 -10.15 -4.39
N TYR A 84 1.34 -8.81 -4.36
CA TYR A 84 1.08 -8.02 -3.15
C TYR A 84 -0.26 -7.28 -3.16
N ASP A 85 -1.18 -7.66 -4.05
CA ASP A 85 -2.54 -7.09 -4.15
C ASP A 85 -2.57 -5.55 -4.30
N LEU A 86 -1.68 -5.03 -5.14
CA LEU A 86 -1.54 -3.59 -5.41
C LEU A 86 -2.53 -3.14 -6.50
N GLU A 87 -3.82 -3.17 -6.18
CA GLU A 87 -4.92 -2.97 -7.13
C GLU A 87 -4.98 -1.55 -7.72
N ASN A 88 -4.70 -0.51 -6.92
CA ASN A 88 -4.78 0.87 -7.39
C ASN A 88 -3.66 1.20 -8.37
N SER A 89 -2.46 0.74 -8.08
CA SER A 89 -1.31 0.78 -8.97
C SER A 89 -1.58 -0.01 -10.25
N ALA A 90 -2.09 -1.23 -10.13
CA ALA A 90 -2.45 -2.05 -11.29
C ALA A 90 -3.49 -1.39 -12.19
N LYS A 91 -4.57 -0.87 -11.60
CA LYS A 91 -5.62 -0.13 -12.32
C LYS A 91 -5.06 1.14 -12.97
N PHE A 92 -4.25 1.91 -12.25
CA PHE A 92 -3.62 3.09 -12.82
C PHE A 92 -2.72 2.72 -14.00
N LEU A 93 -2.01 1.59 -13.91
CA LEU A 93 -1.09 1.09 -14.93
C LEU A 93 -1.78 0.29 -16.06
N ASN A 94 -3.10 0.11 -16.02
CA ASN A 94 -3.87 -0.73 -16.94
C ASN A 94 -3.33 -2.18 -17.01
N LEU A 95 -3.01 -2.76 -15.86
CA LEU A 95 -2.53 -4.13 -15.74
C LEU A 95 -3.71 -5.08 -15.49
N ASP A 96 -3.75 -6.20 -16.19
CA ASP A 96 -4.68 -7.29 -15.89
C ASP A 96 -4.01 -8.31 -14.97
N LEU A 97 -4.34 -8.23 -13.68
CA LEU A 97 -3.76 -9.10 -12.66
C LEU A 97 -4.26 -10.55 -12.75
N ASN A 98 -5.39 -10.81 -13.42
CA ASN A 98 -5.96 -12.17 -13.52
C ASN A 98 -5.17 -13.06 -14.49
N THR A 99 -4.46 -12.44 -15.43
CA THR A 99 -3.57 -13.15 -16.36
C THR A 99 -2.25 -13.58 -15.72
N VAL A 100 -1.98 -13.10 -14.50
CA VAL A 100 -0.73 -13.36 -13.81
C VAL A 100 -0.90 -14.55 -12.88
N THR A 101 -0.20 -15.65 -13.19
CA THR A 101 -0.04 -16.76 -12.27
C THR A 101 0.96 -16.38 -11.16
N THR A 102 0.45 -16.00 -9.98
CA THR A 102 1.27 -15.74 -8.80
C THR A 102 1.04 -16.82 -7.74
N ILE A 103 2.11 -17.25 -7.06
CA ILE A 103 1.99 -18.15 -5.91
C ILE A 103 1.68 -17.29 -4.67
N ARG A 104 0.43 -16.81 -4.59
CA ARG A 104 -0.09 -16.01 -3.46
C ARG A 104 0.10 -16.73 -2.13
N ASP A 105 -0.03 -18.05 -2.13
CA ASP A 105 0.11 -18.91 -0.94
C ASP A 105 1.50 -18.87 -0.29
N LEU A 106 2.55 -18.48 -1.02
CA LEU A 106 3.89 -18.32 -0.44
C LEU A 106 4.15 -16.89 0.04
N ALA A 107 3.51 -15.89 -0.56
CA ALA A 107 3.63 -14.49 -0.14
C ALA A 107 2.79 -14.21 1.12
N ALA A 108 1.56 -14.74 1.19
CA ALA A 108 0.67 -14.60 2.35
C ALA A 108 1.14 -15.37 3.60
N LYS A 109 2.08 -16.32 3.43
CA LYS A 109 2.53 -17.23 4.49
C LYS A 109 3.94 -16.90 5.00
N ARG A 110 4.59 -15.87 4.45
CA ARG A 110 5.81 -15.31 5.04
C ARG A 110 5.40 -14.23 6.03
N ASP A 111 5.70 -14.45 7.31
CA ASP A 111 5.68 -13.42 8.36
C ASP A 111 6.73 -12.30 8.13
N GLN A 112 7.05 -11.97 6.88
CA GLN A 112 7.87 -10.82 6.55
C GLN A 112 7.00 -9.57 6.62
N LYS A 113 6.95 -9.01 7.84
CA LYS A 113 6.35 -7.71 8.10
C LYS A 113 6.91 -6.60 7.20
N VAL A 114 8.16 -6.74 6.75
CA VAL A 114 8.86 -5.77 5.89
C VAL A 114 9.52 -6.47 4.68
N LEU A 115 9.24 -5.99 3.47
CA LEU A 115 9.88 -6.39 2.22
C LEU A 115 10.83 -5.29 1.74
N VAL A 116 12.09 -5.64 1.48
CA VAL A 116 13.06 -4.77 0.80
C VAL A 116 12.81 -4.83 -0.71
N VAL A 117 12.66 -3.66 -1.35
CA VAL A 117 12.31 -3.53 -2.77
C VAL A 117 13.46 -2.88 -3.53
N ALA A 118 13.94 -3.54 -4.57
CA ALA A 118 14.91 -3.04 -5.53
C ALA A 118 14.31 -3.02 -6.93
N GLY A 119 14.57 -1.95 -7.68
CA GLY A 119 14.17 -1.85 -9.09
C GLY A 119 15.31 -2.18 -10.06
N SER A 120 14.96 -2.56 -11.29
CA SER A 120 15.93 -2.66 -12.39
C SER A 120 16.64 -1.33 -12.66
N ARG A 121 17.91 -1.40 -13.07
CA ARG A 121 18.72 -0.24 -13.47
C ARG A 121 18.29 0.33 -14.82
#